data_AF-A0A923NVL1-F1
#
_entry.id   AF-A0A923NVL1-F1
#
_cell.length_a   1.000
_cell.length_b   1.000
_cell.length_c   1.000
_cell.angle_alpha   90.00
_cell.angle_beta   90.00
_cell.angle_gamma   90.00
#
_symmetry.space_group_name_H-M   'P 1'
#
loop_
_entity.id
_entity.type
_entity.pdbx_description
1 polymer ?
#
loop_
_entity_poly.entity_id
_entity_poly.type
_entity_poly.pdbx_seq_one_letter_code
_entity_poly.pdbx_strand_id
1 'polypeptide(L)'
;MIVTSFFPGRIRLREKVFKDSVIVEECIKILKSCDAIKNVQNNYINGSVLLEYEPSKVPMEKLEPLVPFFKDLEKLAHNYSAEKRTAIMEKLQELKKIIEKW
;
A
#
# COMPACT_ATOMS: atom_id res chain seq x y z
N MET A 1 10.97 0.70 -7.77
CA MET A 1 9.69 0.23 -8.34
C MET A 1 8.86 -0.30 -7.20
N ILE A 2 7.92 0.50 -6.69
CA ILE A 2 7.15 0.15 -5.49
C ILE A 2 6.07 -0.87 -5.78
N VAL A 3 5.40 -0.77 -6.93
CA VAL A 3 4.46 -1.81 -7.37
C VAL A 3 5.22 -2.75 -8.28
N THR A 4 5.50 -3.95 -7.78
CA THR A 4 6.26 -4.96 -8.53
C THR A 4 5.40 -5.75 -9.51
N SER A 5 4.08 -5.77 -9.30
CA SER A 5 3.11 -6.39 -10.22
C SER A 5 1.68 -5.96 -9.88
N PHE A 6 0.90 -5.51 -10.87
CA PHE A 6 -0.56 -5.41 -10.79
C PHE A 6 -1.16 -6.66 -11.42
N PHE A 7 -1.55 -7.62 -10.61
CA PHE A 7 -2.40 -8.72 -11.07
C PHE A 7 -3.82 -8.46 -10.55
N PRO A 8 -4.86 -8.76 -11.34
CA PRO A 8 -6.22 -8.78 -10.82
C PRO A 8 -6.27 -9.63 -9.55
N GLY A 9 -6.68 -8.99 -8.45
CA GLY A 9 -6.78 -9.60 -7.13
C GLY A 9 -5.49 -9.67 -6.31
N ARG A 10 -4.34 -9.23 -6.85
CA ARG A 10 -3.07 -9.18 -6.10
C ARG A 10 -2.22 -7.95 -6.44
N ILE A 11 -1.85 -7.18 -5.42
CA ILE A 11 -0.89 -6.07 -5.52
C ILE A 11 0.29 -6.37 -4.61
N ARG A 12 1.51 -6.30 -5.16
CA ARG A 12 2.73 -6.44 -4.38
C ARG A 12 3.47 -5.10 -4.30
N LEU A 13 3.50 -4.56 -3.08
CA LEU A 13 4.31 -3.41 -2.71
C LEU A 13 5.69 -3.90 -2.23
N ARG A 14 6.77 -3.26 -2.67
CA ARG A 14 8.13 -3.55 -2.20
C ARG A 14 8.94 -2.27 -2.14
N GLU A 15 9.43 -1.93 -0.94
CA GLU A 15 10.35 -0.83 -0.70
C GLU A 15 10.95 -0.93 0.72
N LYS A 16 12.09 -0.24 0.95
CA LYS A 16 12.78 -0.26 2.26
C LYS A 16 11.93 0.22 3.42
N VAL A 17 10.98 1.13 3.17
CA VAL A 17 10.07 1.62 4.20
C VAL A 17 9.25 0.50 4.86
N PHE A 18 8.92 -0.56 4.12
CA PHE A 18 8.13 -1.69 4.64
C PHE A 18 8.95 -2.66 5.49
N LYS A 19 10.17 -2.27 5.88
CA LYS A 19 10.91 -2.92 6.97
C LYS A 19 10.59 -2.27 8.32
N ASP A 20 10.05 -1.06 8.32
CA ASP A 20 9.65 -0.34 9.53
C ASP A 20 8.33 -0.88 10.07
N SER A 21 8.35 -1.47 11.26
CA SER A 21 7.17 -2.11 11.86
C SER A 21 6.01 -1.14 12.05
N VAL A 22 6.28 0.12 12.43
CA VAL A 22 5.23 1.12 12.68
C VAL A 22 4.46 1.43 11.40
N ILE A 23 5.18 1.60 10.30
CA ILE A 23 4.59 1.90 8.99
C ILE A 23 3.83 0.69 8.46
N VAL A 24 4.41 -0.50 8.61
CA VAL A 24 3.79 -1.76 8.15
C VAL A 24 2.51 -2.06 8.92
N GLU A 25 2.51 -1.93 10.24
CA GLU A 25 1.33 -2.20 11.07
C GLU A 25 0.18 -1.25 10.72
N GLU A 26 0.45 0.04 10.56
CA GLU A 26 -0.57 1.01 10.17
C GLU A 26 -1.07 0.74 8.74
N CYS A 27 -0.17 0.41 7.81
CA CYS A 27 -0.54 0.03 6.45
C CYS A 27 -1.44 -1.21 6.44
N ILE A 28 -1.09 -2.27 7.17
CA ILE A 28 -1.90 -3.49 7.28
C ILE A 28 -3.26 -3.17 7.90
N LYS A 29 -3.31 -2.35 8.95
CA LYS A 29 -4.56 -1.97 9.63
C LYS A 29 -5.50 -1.24 8.69
N ILE A 30 -4.98 -0.28 7.91
CA ILE A 30 -5.74 0.47 6.91
C ILE A 30 -6.26 -0.49 5.84
N LEU A 31 -5.39 -1.32 5.27
CA LEU A 31 -5.78 -2.29 4.24
C LEU A 31 -6.83 -3.29 4.74
N LYS A 32 -6.71 -3.80 5.97
CA LYS A 32 -7.71 -4.70 6.58
C LYS A 32 -9.05 -4.05 6.88
N SER A 33 -9.13 -2.71 6.94
CA SER A 33 -10.41 -2.02 7.12
C SER A 33 -11.27 -1.96 5.86
N CYS A 34 -10.72 -2.31 4.70
CA CYS A 34 -11.46 -2.34 3.44
C CYS A 34 -12.07 -3.73 3.21
N ASP A 35 -13.38 -3.80 2.99
CA ASP A 35 -14.11 -5.06 2.75
C ASP A 35 -13.74 -5.76 1.43
N ALA A 36 -13.13 -5.03 0.49
CA ALA A 36 -12.60 -5.60 -0.73
C ALA A 36 -11.27 -6.35 -0.52
N ILE A 37 -10.61 -6.20 0.63
CA ILE A 37 -9.31 -6.79 0.90
C ILE A 37 -9.49 -8.12 1.63
N LYS A 38 -9.06 -9.21 1.00
CA LYS A 38 -9.16 -10.57 1.55
C LYS A 38 -7.99 -10.90 2.45
N ASN A 39 -6.78 -10.47 2.08
CA ASN A 39 -5.58 -10.82 2.81
C ASN A 39 -4.50 -9.75 2.66
N VAL A 40 -3.70 -9.59 3.71
CA VAL A 40 -2.51 -8.72 3.70
C VAL A 40 -1.38 -9.47 4.39
N GLN A 41 -0.29 -9.68 3.67
CA GLN A 41 0.92 -10.30 4.18
C GLN A 41 2.08 -9.34 4.06
N ASN A 42 3.00 -9.37 5.02
CA ASN A 42 4.21 -8.57 4.96
C ASN A 42 5.44 -9.46 5.17
N ASN A 43 6.57 -9.00 4.62
CA ASN A 43 7.87 -9.59 4.82
C ASN A 43 8.85 -8.49 5.21
N TYR A 44 9.16 -8.42 6.50
CA TYR A 44 10.08 -7.43 7.07
C TYR A 44 11.53 -7.59 6.59
N ILE A 45 11.94 -8.80 6.19
CA ILE A 45 13.31 -9.07 5.74
C ILE A 45 13.59 -8.33 4.43
N ASN A 46 12.67 -8.46 3.47
CA ASN A 46 12.82 -7.87 2.14
C ASN A 46 12.02 -6.57 1.94
N GLY A 47 11.26 -6.11 2.94
CA GLY A 47 10.44 -4.91 2.84
C GLY A 47 9.34 -5.03 1.80
N SER A 48 8.57 -6.12 1.83
CA SER A 48 7.48 -6.35 0.89
C SER A 48 6.15 -6.49 1.61
N VAL A 49 5.10 -5.90 1.05
CA VAL A 49 3.71 -6.10 1.45
C VAL A 49 2.96 -6.68 0.25
N LEU A 50 2.34 -7.83 0.44
CA LEU A 50 1.46 -8.47 -0.52
C LEU A 50 0.01 -8.26 -0.09
N LEU A 51 -0.75 -7.60 -0.95
CA LEU A 51 -2.17 -7.34 -0.80
C LEU A 51 -2.94 -8.29 -1.73
N GLU A 52 -3.90 -9.02 -1.19
CA GLU A 52 -4.89 -9.78 -1.97
C GLU A 52 -6.26 -9.13 -1.80
N TYR A 53 -6.88 -8.76 -2.93
CA TYR A 53 -8.19 -8.09 -2.97
C TYR A 53 -9.15 -8.83 -3.88
N GLU A 54 -10.44 -8.52 -3.76
CA GLU A 54 -11.49 -9.09 -4.60
C GLU A 54 -11.62 -8.31 -5.92
N PRO A 55 -11.28 -8.90 -7.08
CA PRO A 55 -11.33 -8.20 -8.36
C PRO A 55 -12.74 -7.76 -8.75
N SER A 56 -13.78 -8.48 -8.27
CA SER A 56 -15.17 -8.13 -8.52
C SER A 56 -15.64 -6.90 -7.74
N LYS A 57 -15.01 -6.57 -6.61
CA LYS A 57 -15.31 -5.35 -5.82
C LYS A 57 -14.46 -4.15 -6.25
N VAL A 58 -13.22 -4.39 -6.70
CA VAL A 58 -12.30 -3.35 -7.16
C VAL A 58 -11.97 -3.59 -8.63
N PRO A 59 -12.80 -3.07 -9.56
CA PRO A 59 -12.49 -3.12 -10.98
C PRO A 59 -11.25 -2.27 -11.30
N MET A 60 -10.64 -2.56 -12.44
CA MET A 60 -9.40 -1.90 -12.87
C MET A 60 -9.53 -0.37 -12.97
N GLU A 61 -10.72 0.12 -13.30
CA GLU A 61 -11.08 1.55 -13.35
C GLU A 61 -10.94 2.26 -11.99
N LYS A 62 -11.14 1.56 -10.87
CA LYS A 62 -10.87 2.10 -9.53
C LYS A 62 -9.38 2.07 -9.17
N LEU A 63 -8.57 1.27 -9.88
CA LEU A 63 -7.12 1.15 -9.67
C LEU A 63 -6.33 2.20 -10.45
N GLU A 64 -6.80 2.65 -11.61
CA GLU A 64 -6.11 3.68 -12.41
C GLU A 64 -5.83 4.98 -11.62
N PRO A 65 -6.78 5.54 -10.83
CA PRO A 65 -6.53 6.73 -10.03
C PRO A 65 -5.50 6.54 -8.91
N LEU A 66 -5.17 5.28 -8.56
CA LEU A 66 -4.13 4.98 -7.58
C LEU A 66 -2.74 4.98 -8.18
N VAL A 67 -2.60 4.88 -9.50
CA VAL A 67 -1.28 4.83 -10.14
C VAL A 67 -0.46 6.08 -9.81
N PRO A 68 -1.01 7.33 -9.88
CA PRO A 68 -0.31 8.52 -9.41
C PRO A 68 0.03 8.46 -7.91
N PHE A 69 -0.91 8.00 -7.08
CA PHE A 69 -0.70 7.86 -5.64
C PHE A 69 0.47 6.91 -5.32
N PHE A 70 0.50 5.73 -5.94
CA PHE A 70 1.58 4.77 -5.74
C PHE A 70 2.93 5.29 -6.25
N LYS A 71 2.96 6.09 -7.32
CA LYS A 71 4.19 6.76 -7.79
C LYS A 71 4.70 7.80 -6.80
N ASP A 72 3.82 8.55 -6.15
CA ASP A 72 4.22 9.53 -5.14
C ASP A 72 4.66 8.86 -3.84
N LEU A 73 3.94 7.81 -3.42
CA LEU A 73 4.36 6.94 -2.32
C LEU A 73 5.74 6.33 -2.62
N GLU A 74 6.00 5.94 -3.87
CA GLU A 74 7.30 5.46 -4.33
C GLU A 74 8.43 6.45 -4.07
N LYS A 75 8.25 7.70 -4.51
CA LYS A 75 9.27 8.74 -4.31
C LYS A 75 9.56 8.99 -2.84
N LEU A 76 8.52 8.99 -2.00
CA LEU A 76 8.65 9.22 -0.57
C LEU A 76 9.34 8.05 0.15
N ALA A 77 8.95 6.83 -0.19
CA ALA A 77 9.49 5.62 0.42
C ALA A 77 10.89 5.25 -0.09
N HIS A 78 11.24 5.61 -1.32
CA HIS A 78 12.59 5.42 -1.85
C HIS A 78 13.62 6.28 -1.10
N ASN A 79 13.23 7.52 -0.78
CA ASN A 79 14.05 8.46 -0.01
C ASN A 79 13.74 8.42 1.49
N TYR A 80 13.27 7.29 2.01
CA TYR A 80 12.84 7.15 3.39
C TYR A 80 14.00 7.39 4.37
N SER A 81 13.74 8.27 5.33
CA SER A 81 14.50 8.46 6.57
C SER A 81 13.50 8.52 7.72
N ALA A 82 13.95 8.27 8.96
CA ALA A 82 13.10 8.32 10.14
C ALA A 82 12.33 9.66 10.28
N GLU A 83 12.94 10.76 9.83
CA GLU A 83 12.34 12.10 9.80
C GLU A 83 11.15 12.22 8.84
N LYS A 84 11.10 11.40 7.78
CA LYS A 84 10.02 11.36 6.80
C LYS A 84 8.92 10.37 7.15
N ARG A 85 9.01 9.70 8.30
CA ARG A 85 7.98 8.77 8.78
C ARG A 85 6.60 9.42 8.81
N THR A 86 6.51 10.67 9.29
CA THR A 86 5.24 11.43 9.33
C THR A 86 4.63 11.61 7.94
N ALA A 87 5.42 12.00 6.93
CA ALA A 87 4.93 12.18 5.57
C ALA A 87 4.41 10.87 4.96
N ILE A 88 5.04 9.74 5.28
CA ILE A 88 4.55 8.43 4.84
C ILE A 88 3.26 8.05 5.57
N MET A 89 3.16 8.32 6.87
CA MET A 89 1.93 8.08 7.65
C MET A 89 0.77 8.92 7.12
N GLU A 90 1.00 10.19 6.78
CA GLU A 90 -0.01 11.04 6.13
C GLU A 90 -0.49 10.44 4.80
N LYS A 91 0.45 9.96 3.96
CA LYS A 91 0.10 9.26 2.71
C LYS A 91 -0.68 7.98 2.95
N LEU A 92 -0.38 7.22 3.99
CA LEU A 92 -1.18 6.05 4.36
C LEU A 92 -2.60 6.45 4.77
N GLN A 93 -2.79 7.57 5.49
CA GLN A 93 -4.13 8.09 5.78
C GLN A 93 -4.88 8.55 4.52
N GLU A 94 -4.18 9.10 3.53
CA GLU A 94 -4.79 9.36 2.21
C GLU A 94 -5.23 8.06 1.53
N LEU A 95 -4.38 7.01 1.57
CA LEU A 95 -4.74 5.68 1.04
C LEU A 95 -6.03 5.17 1.69
N LYS A 96 -6.15 5.31 3.02
CA LYS A 96 -7.35 4.93 3.77
C LYS A 96 -8.62 5.56 3.18
N LYS A 97 -8.60 6.88 2.93
CA LYS A 97 -9.75 7.61 2.36
C LYS A 97 -10.11 7.15 0.94
N ILE A 98 -9.13 6.66 0.18
CA ILE A 98 -9.37 6.14 -1.17
C ILE A 98 -9.98 4.74 -1.10
N ILE A 99 -9.43 3.85 -0.28
CA ILE A 99 -9.89 2.47 -0.15
C ILE A 99 -11.21 2.34 0.62
N GLU A 100 -11.58 3.33 1.46
CA GLU A 100 -12.92 3.40 2.08
C GLU A 100 -14.04 3.52 1.04
N LYS A 101 -13.72 3.96 -0.19
CA LYS A 101 -14.67 4.07 -1.31
C LYS A 101 -14.70 2.83 -2.21
N TRP A 102 -13.96 1.78 -1.84
CA TRP A 102 -13.87 0.56 -2.63
C TRP A 102 -15.04 -0.37 -2.40
#